data_AF-D0DTV9-F1
#
_entry.id   AF-D0DTV9-F1
#
_cell.length_a   1.000
_cell.length_b   1.000
_cell.length_c   1.000
_cell.angle_alpha   90.00
_cell.angle_beta   90.00
_cell.angle_gamma   90.00
#
_symmetry.space_group_name_H-M   'P 1'
#
loop_
_entity.id
_entity.type
_entity.pdbx_description
1 polymer ?
#
loop_
_entity_poly.entity_id
_entity_poly.type
_entity_poly.pdbx_seq_one_letter_code
_entity_poly.pdbx_strand_id
1 'polypeptide(L)'
;MKLKSEKLEARNFDEFYKTSVKFKEFIEILSNIPLSFTDIEFLVDYKIIEEKRLSLIRGKYFVQHARKYKAWNKFTHQEISLRKIESNFDNILNHWFDKSEELEFIVREFSKNLHGDLYLEDQLVDAIRNLEVYSRNFMNFKKSENLSDGEQKAREALLDFIKTSILQEFRKKFENKLKFKAKRPVLAERLKKLFDSIDESNKVKLFSKYSDRELLIKKLVETRNYHTHGDSKHKYPLMISDFNEMYETKLLLQEILRFYIYKELDMKYVYENS
;
A
#
# COMPACT_ATOMS: atom_id res chain seq x y z
N MET A 1 17.46 21.11 0.88
CA MET A 1 18.42 20.41 0.00
C MET A 1 18.40 21.10 -1.36
N LYS A 2 19.51 21.70 -1.82
CA LYS A 2 19.62 22.23 -3.19
C LYS A 2 20.24 21.12 -4.03
N LEU A 3 19.42 20.40 -4.78
CA LEU A 3 19.90 19.47 -5.81
C LEU A 3 20.49 20.31 -6.94
N LYS A 4 21.81 20.46 -6.98
CA LYS A 4 22.51 21.05 -8.13
C LYS A 4 22.87 19.92 -9.07
N SER A 5 22.33 19.95 -10.29
CA SER A 5 22.79 19.10 -11.38
C SER A 5 24.18 19.57 -11.81
N GLU A 6 25.18 18.69 -11.75
CA GLU A 6 26.55 18.96 -12.26
C GLU A 6 26.58 19.10 -13.80
N LYS A 7 25.49 18.72 -14.48
CA LYS A 7 25.27 18.99 -15.90
C LYS A 7 24.14 20.00 -16.08
N LEU A 8 24.41 21.08 -16.83
CA LEU A 8 23.43 22.05 -17.34
C LEU A 8 22.50 21.41 -18.40
N GLU A 9 21.95 20.23 -18.10
CA GLU A 9 20.92 19.61 -18.93
C GLU A 9 19.57 20.15 -18.45
N ALA A 10 18.88 20.87 -19.33
CA ALA A 10 17.53 21.34 -19.08
C ALA A 10 16.61 20.12 -18.85
N ARG A 11 15.99 20.03 -17.67
CA ARG A 11 15.03 18.97 -17.33
C ARG A 11 13.61 19.49 -17.36
N ASN A 12 12.67 18.60 -17.67
CA ASN A 12 11.25 18.96 -17.69
C ASN A 12 10.75 19.25 -16.26
N PHE A 13 9.97 20.31 -16.08
CA PHE A 13 9.36 20.65 -14.78
C PHE A 13 8.53 19.50 -14.21
N ASP A 14 7.83 18.73 -15.04
CA ASP A 14 7.02 17.60 -14.62
C ASP A 14 7.85 16.50 -13.95
N GLU A 15 9.08 16.28 -14.41
CA GLU A 15 10.01 15.33 -13.78
C GLU A 15 10.42 15.80 -12.39
N PHE A 16 10.70 17.11 -12.26
CA PHE A 16 11.03 17.72 -10.96
C PHE A 16 9.85 17.65 -10.00
N TYR A 17 8.64 17.97 -10.47
CA TYR A 17 7.42 17.89 -9.67
C TYR A 17 7.12 16.46 -9.22
N LYS A 18 7.19 15.48 -10.11
CA LYS A 18 7.00 14.07 -9.75
C LYS A 18 8.03 13.60 -8.72
N THR A 19 9.30 14.02 -8.88
CA THR A 19 10.37 13.69 -7.94
C THR A 19 10.13 14.33 -6.57
N SER A 20 9.69 15.60 -6.53
CA SER A 20 9.41 16.29 -5.28
C SER A 20 8.22 15.68 -4.55
N VAL A 21 7.18 15.23 -5.27
CA VAL A 21 6.05 14.50 -4.69
C VAL A 21 6.52 13.19 -4.05
N LYS A 22 7.34 12.37 -4.75
CA LYS A 22 7.90 11.13 -4.18
C LYS A 22 8.72 11.39 -2.91
N PHE A 23 9.50 12.47 -2.88
CA PHE A 23 10.25 12.86 -1.69
C PHE A 23 9.33 13.31 -0.56
N LYS A 24 8.29 14.08 -0.87
CA LYS A 24 7.27 14.52 0.09
C LYS A 24 6.61 13.31 0.74
N GLU A 25 6.14 12.37 -0.06
CA GLU A 25 5.48 11.13 0.35
C GLU A 25 6.37 10.25 1.23
N PHE A 26 7.66 10.13 0.89
CA PHE A 26 8.64 9.44 1.74
C PHE A 26 8.68 10.03 3.15
N ILE A 27 8.78 11.36 3.26
CA ILE A 27 8.82 12.02 4.57
C ILE A 27 7.48 11.87 5.30
N GLU A 28 6.34 11.91 4.61
CA GLU A 28 5.03 11.67 5.24
C GLU A 28 4.93 10.29 5.87
N ILE A 29 5.44 9.25 5.20
CA ILE A 29 5.44 7.87 5.72
C ILE A 29 6.36 7.74 6.94
N LEU A 30 7.56 8.32 6.88
CA LEU A 30 8.51 8.23 7.99
C LEU A 30 8.06 9.04 9.22
N SER A 31 7.43 10.19 8.99
CA SER A 31 7.04 11.11 10.06
C SER A 31 5.60 10.93 10.55
N ASN A 32 4.76 10.20 9.81
CA ASN A 32 3.32 10.07 10.01
C ASN A 32 2.60 11.44 10.06
N ILE A 33 3.12 12.41 9.31
CA ILE A 33 2.66 13.80 9.35
C ILE A 33 2.28 14.27 7.96
N PRO A 34 1.10 14.90 7.80
CA PRO A 34 0.69 15.46 6.53
C PRO A 34 1.61 16.61 6.13
N LEU A 35 2.22 16.52 4.95
CA LEU A 35 3.02 17.56 4.33
C LEU A 35 2.30 18.17 3.13
N SER A 36 2.40 19.49 3.01
CA SER A 36 1.88 20.24 1.86
C SER A 36 2.97 21.16 1.35
N PHE A 37 3.08 21.28 0.02
CA PHE A 37 3.88 22.34 -0.56
C PHE A 37 3.21 23.67 -0.24
N THR A 38 3.96 24.62 0.34
CA THR A 38 3.53 26.03 0.40
C THR A 38 3.68 26.64 -0.99
N ASP A 39 4.79 26.30 -1.64
CA ASP A 39 5.15 26.75 -2.96
C ASP A 39 6.26 25.89 -3.56
N ILE A 40 6.36 25.93 -4.88
CA ILE A 40 7.46 25.34 -5.65
C ILE A 40 8.12 26.48 -6.42
N GLU A 41 9.31 26.87 -5.96
CA GLU A 41 10.18 27.82 -6.64
C GLU A 41 11.10 27.09 -7.61
N PHE A 42 11.15 27.58 -8.85
CA PHE A 42 12.02 27.02 -9.88
C PHE A 42 12.76 28.14 -10.64
N LEU A 43 14.01 27.86 -10.98
CA LEU A 43 14.77 28.63 -11.96
C LEU A 43 14.68 27.88 -13.29
N VAL A 44 13.99 28.46 -14.27
CA VAL A 44 14.11 28.01 -15.67
C VAL A 44 15.15 28.89 -16.34
N ASP A 45 16.25 28.33 -16.83
CA ASP A 45 17.25 29.12 -17.57
C ASP A 45 16.67 29.70 -18.86
N TYR A 46 15.81 28.94 -19.55
CA TYR A 46 15.00 29.37 -20.69
C TYR A 46 13.88 28.37 -21.03
N LYS A 47 12.80 28.83 -21.66
CA LYS A 47 11.80 27.95 -22.30
C LYS A 47 11.82 28.19 -23.82
N ILE A 48 11.72 27.13 -24.61
CA ILE A 48 11.49 27.23 -26.05
C ILE A 48 9.97 27.16 -26.28
N ILE A 49 9.41 28.23 -26.85
CA ILE A 49 8.02 28.29 -27.32
C ILE A 49 8.09 28.79 -28.75
N GLU A 50 7.50 28.05 -29.71
CA GLU A 50 7.48 28.45 -31.13
C GLU A 50 8.87 28.87 -31.64
N GLU A 51 9.88 28.02 -31.40
CA GLU A 51 11.28 28.22 -31.81
C GLU A 51 12.00 29.44 -31.18
N LYS A 52 11.36 30.18 -30.28
CA LYS A 52 11.96 31.31 -29.57
C LYS A 52 12.47 30.91 -28.19
N ARG A 53 13.74 31.26 -27.91
CA ARG A 53 14.37 31.11 -26.59
C ARG A 53 13.96 32.26 -25.68
N LEU A 54 13.02 32.02 -24.76
CA LEU A 54 12.59 33.00 -23.77
C LEU A 54 13.42 32.88 -22.49
N SER A 55 13.99 33.99 -22.00
CA SER A 55 14.91 34.07 -20.86
C SER A 55 14.24 33.94 -19.48
N LEU A 56 15.04 33.47 -18.51
CA LEU A 56 14.81 33.34 -17.06
C LEU A 56 13.56 34.00 -16.47
N ILE A 57 12.51 33.19 -16.30
CA ILE A 57 11.40 33.49 -15.39
C ILE A 57 11.74 32.82 -14.05
N ARG A 58 11.91 33.62 -12.99
CA ARG A 58 11.80 33.09 -11.62
C ARG A 58 10.33 32.87 -11.34
N GLY A 59 9.88 31.65 -11.57
CA GLY A 59 8.50 31.25 -11.35
C GLY A 59 8.29 30.69 -9.95
N LYS A 60 7.14 30.97 -9.36
CA LYS A 60 6.70 30.38 -8.11
C LYS A 60 5.30 29.81 -8.33
N TYR A 61 5.15 28.50 -8.28
CA TYR A 61 3.81 27.89 -8.21
C TYR A 61 3.37 27.90 -6.75
N PHE A 62 2.30 28.62 -6.45
CA PHE A 62 1.63 28.50 -5.16
C PHE A 62 0.70 27.31 -5.21
N VAL A 63 0.90 26.35 -4.32
CA VAL A 63 0.03 25.17 -4.23
C VAL A 63 -0.91 25.38 -3.05
N GLN A 64 -2.04 26.04 -3.29
CA GLN A 64 -3.01 26.27 -2.22
C GLN A 64 -3.79 24.99 -1.94
N HIS A 65 -3.50 24.36 -0.82
CA HIS A 65 -4.38 23.35 -0.23
C HIS A 65 -5.21 24.03 0.85
N ALA A 66 -6.54 23.97 0.75
CA ALA A 66 -7.43 24.41 1.82
C ALA A 66 -7.33 23.44 3.02
N ARG A 67 -6.34 23.63 3.89
CA ARG A 67 -6.03 22.72 5.00
C ARG A 67 -5.70 23.50 6.27
N LYS A 68 -6.05 22.95 7.43
CA LYS A 68 -5.63 23.48 8.73
C LYS A 68 -4.14 23.22 8.91
N TYR A 69 -3.36 24.28 9.14
CA TYR A 69 -1.95 24.17 9.49
C TYR A 69 -1.80 23.36 10.80
N LYS A 70 -0.98 22.31 10.76
CA LYS A 70 -0.59 21.55 11.97
C LYS A 70 0.89 21.78 12.19
N ALA A 71 1.24 22.52 13.25
CA ALA A 71 2.62 22.78 13.59
C ALA A 71 3.36 21.47 13.89
N TRP A 72 4.60 21.35 13.43
CA TRP A 72 5.44 20.21 13.73
C TRP A 72 5.75 20.19 15.23
N ASN A 73 5.15 19.29 16.00
CA ASN A 73 5.47 19.18 17.41
C ASN A 73 6.84 18.50 17.53
N LYS A 74 7.87 19.28 17.92
CA LYS A 74 9.25 18.79 18.10
C LYS A 74 9.35 17.66 19.13
N PHE A 75 8.32 17.45 19.96
CA PHE A 75 8.31 16.51 21.08
C PHE A 75 7.42 15.29 20.86
N THR A 76 6.55 15.27 19.84
CA THR A 76 5.84 14.04 19.48
C THR A 76 6.85 13.10 18.86
N HIS A 77 7.00 11.92 19.46
CA HIS A 77 7.94 10.88 19.06
C HIS A 77 7.67 10.48 17.61
N GLN A 78 8.38 11.12 16.68
CA GLN A 78 8.51 10.58 15.32
C GLN A 78 9.45 9.42 15.46
N GLU A 79 8.92 8.20 15.33
CA GLU A 79 9.60 6.93 15.58
C GLU A 79 10.96 6.86 14.86
N ILE A 80 11.11 7.59 13.75
CA ILE A 80 12.38 7.78 13.07
C ILE A 80 12.67 9.27 12.85
N SER A 81 13.58 9.83 13.65
CA SER A 81 14.24 11.08 13.30
C SER A 81 15.05 10.89 12.01
N LEU A 82 15.03 11.86 11.10
CA LEU A 82 15.91 11.85 9.92
C LEU A 82 17.40 11.65 10.28
N ARG A 83 17.81 12.02 11.50
CA ARG A 83 19.15 11.72 12.03
C ARG A 83 19.43 10.21 12.20
N LYS A 84 18.42 9.42 12.57
CA LYS A 84 18.57 7.96 12.76
C LYS A 84 18.83 7.22 11.43
N ILE A 85 18.53 7.84 10.28
CA ILE A 85 18.73 7.24 8.96
C ILE A 85 19.89 7.87 8.17
N GLU A 86 20.60 8.84 8.76
CA GLU A 86 21.65 9.61 8.06
C GLU A 86 22.74 8.72 7.45
N SER A 87 23.19 7.69 8.18
CA SER A 87 24.25 6.80 7.73
C SER A 87 23.87 5.85 6.58
N ASN A 88 22.57 5.66 6.33
CA ASN A 88 22.06 4.78 5.27
C ASN A 88 21.08 5.52 4.34
N PHE A 89 21.10 6.86 4.37
CA PHE A 89 20.08 7.69 3.73
C PHE A 89 20.03 7.47 2.23
N ASP A 90 21.18 7.44 1.56
CA ASP A 90 21.28 7.25 0.11
C ASP A 90 20.69 5.90 -0.31
N ASN A 91 20.96 4.84 0.44
CA ASN A 91 20.44 3.50 0.15
C ASN A 91 18.92 3.43 0.37
N ILE A 92 18.43 3.97 1.49
CA ILE A 92 16.99 4.06 1.79
C ILE A 92 16.27 4.83 0.69
N LEU A 93 16.85 5.96 0.25
CA LEU A 93 16.27 6.78 -0.79
C LEU A 93 16.25 6.05 -2.13
N ASN A 94 17.34 5.39 -2.51
CA ASN A 94 17.38 4.59 -3.73
C ASN A 94 16.33 3.47 -3.70
N HIS A 95 16.24 2.71 -2.61
CA HIS A 95 15.20 1.69 -2.45
C HIS A 95 13.78 2.25 -2.51
N TRP A 96 13.55 3.43 -1.93
CA TRP A 96 12.26 4.11 -2.02
C TRP A 96 11.91 4.46 -3.47
N PHE A 97 12.85 5.02 -4.22
CA PHE A 97 12.63 5.38 -5.62
C PHE A 97 12.45 4.13 -6.50
N ASP A 98 13.25 3.09 -6.29
CA ASP A 98 13.20 1.83 -7.05
C ASP A 98 11.87 1.10 -6.85
N LYS A 99 11.32 1.10 -5.63
CA LYS A 99 10.05 0.43 -5.27
C LYS A 99 8.83 1.35 -5.33
N SER A 100 9.00 2.58 -5.84
CA SER A 100 7.96 3.61 -5.76
C SER A 100 6.70 3.27 -6.54
N GLU A 101 6.81 2.51 -7.64
CA GLU A 101 5.65 2.10 -8.44
C GLU A 101 4.82 1.05 -7.68
N GLU A 102 5.47 0.05 -7.08
CA GLU A 102 4.81 -0.98 -6.28
C GLU A 102 4.24 -0.42 -4.97
N LEU A 103 4.81 0.66 -4.44
CA LEU A 103 4.30 1.35 -3.25
C LEU A 103 3.25 2.41 -3.57
N GLU A 104 3.19 2.95 -4.79
CA GLU A 104 2.41 4.17 -5.13
C GLU A 104 0.98 4.13 -4.58
N PHE A 105 0.28 3.00 -4.79
CA PHE A 105 -1.09 2.83 -4.31
C PHE A 105 -1.20 3.00 -2.79
N ILE A 106 -0.31 2.33 -2.05
CA ILE A 106 -0.27 2.33 -0.58
C ILE A 106 0.02 3.73 -0.08
N VAL A 107 0.99 4.39 -0.68
CA VAL A 107 1.45 5.74 -0.34
C VAL A 107 0.33 6.75 -0.51
N ARG A 108 -0.42 6.66 -1.60
CA ARG A 108 -1.53 7.56 -1.89
C ARG A 108 -2.71 7.36 -0.93
N GLU A 109 -3.09 6.12 -0.61
CA GLU A 109 -4.13 5.86 0.40
C GLU A 109 -3.67 6.27 1.80
N PHE A 110 -2.41 6.02 2.16
CA PHE A 110 -1.84 6.46 3.43
C PHE A 110 -1.83 7.98 3.56
N SER A 111 -1.35 8.70 2.55
CA SER A 111 -1.35 10.16 2.52
C SER A 111 -2.79 10.70 2.59
N LYS A 112 -3.73 10.13 1.85
CA LYS A 112 -5.17 10.48 1.95
C LYS A 112 -5.69 10.33 3.39
N ASN A 113 -5.36 9.24 4.08
CA ASN A 113 -5.76 9.01 5.48
C ASN A 113 -5.09 9.97 6.46
N LEU A 114 -3.87 10.43 6.17
CA LEU A 114 -3.19 11.46 6.97
C LEU A 114 -3.80 12.86 6.78
N HIS A 115 -4.21 13.18 5.56
CA HIS A 115 -4.68 14.51 5.18
C HIS A 115 -6.19 14.70 5.32
N GLY A 116 -6.98 13.62 5.31
CA GLY A 116 -8.43 13.67 5.23
C GLY A 116 -9.14 13.49 6.57
N ASP A 117 -10.28 14.16 6.73
CA ASP A 117 -11.26 13.90 7.79
C ASP A 117 -12.17 12.72 7.40
N LEU A 118 -11.57 11.56 7.09
CA LEU A 118 -12.31 10.37 6.69
C LEU A 118 -13.00 9.72 7.89
N TYR A 119 -14.14 9.07 7.64
CA TYR A 119 -14.77 8.20 8.63
C TYR A 119 -13.83 7.08 9.06
N LEU A 120 -13.95 6.65 10.32
CA LEU A 120 -13.05 5.66 10.89
C LEU A 120 -13.16 4.31 10.15
N GLU A 121 -14.36 3.99 9.68
CA GLU A 121 -14.69 2.84 8.85
C GLU A 121 -13.86 2.86 7.55
N ASP A 122 -13.85 4.00 6.86
CA ASP A 122 -13.11 4.17 5.62
C ASP A 122 -11.61 4.04 5.86
N GLN A 123 -11.09 4.63 6.94
CA GLN A 123 -9.68 4.51 7.32
C GLN A 123 -9.29 3.05 7.63
N LEU A 124 -10.16 2.30 8.33
CA LEU A 124 -9.93 0.89 8.62
C LEU A 124 -9.93 0.06 7.33
N VAL A 125 -10.89 0.30 6.44
CA VAL A 125 -10.98 -0.41 5.15
C VAL A 125 -9.76 -0.11 4.28
N ASP A 126 -9.33 1.15 4.19
CA ASP A 126 -8.12 1.56 3.47
C ASP A 126 -6.89 0.89 4.10
N ALA A 127 -6.79 0.77 5.43
CA ALA A 127 -5.70 0.06 6.09
C ALA A 127 -5.65 -1.44 5.76
N ILE A 128 -6.81 -2.13 5.74
CA ILE A 128 -6.90 -3.54 5.31
C ILE A 128 -6.48 -3.69 3.85
N ARG A 129 -6.94 -2.78 2.99
CA ARG A 129 -6.64 -2.78 1.56
C ARG A 129 -5.15 -2.55 1.28
N ASN A 130 -4.51 -1.65 2.01
CA ASN A 130 -3.08 -1.41 1.90
C ASN A 130 -2.24 -2.66 2.20
N LEU A 131 -2.60 -3.43 3.24
CA LEU A 131 -1.95 -4.71 3.51
C LEU A 131 -2.20 -5.73 2.39
N GLU A 132 -3.41 -5.75 1.82
CA GLU A 132 -3.71 -6.61 0.67
C GLU A 132 -2.86 -6.26 -0.55
N VAL A 133 -2.68 -4.96 -0.84
CA VAL A 133 -1.86 -4.48 -1.96
C VAL A 133 -0.39 -4.75 -1.71
N TYR A 134 0.12 -4.48 -0.51
CA TYR A 134 1.48 -4.84 -0.13
C TYR A 134 1.74 -6.34 -0.35
N SER A 135 0.82 -7.19 0.12
CA SER A 135 0.87 -8.63 -0.09
C SER A 135 0.85 -9.03 -1.57
N ARG A 136 0.20 -8.26 -2.45
CA ARG A 136 0.21 -8.56 -3.90
C ARG A 136 1.54 -8.23 -4.55
N ASN A 137 2.17 -7.15 -4.10
CA ASN A 137 3.35 -6.60 -4.76
C ASN A 137 4.65 -7.21 -4.22
N PHE A 138 4.73 -7.48 -2.91
CA PHE A 138 5.98 -7.88 -2.25
C PHE A 138 5.99 -9.31 -1.71
N MET A 139 4.84 -9.98 -1.61
CA MET A 139 4.78 -11.34 -1.05
C MET A 139 4.64 -12.41 -2.14
N ASN A 140 5.64 -13.29 -2.19
CA ASN A 140 5.63 -14.46 -3.09
C ASN A 140 4.69 -15.56 -2.58
N PHE A 141 3.46 -15.63 -3.07
CA PHE A 141 2.62 -16.81 -2.84
C PHE A 141 3.04 -17.90 -3.81
N LYS A 142 3.39 -19.08 -3.29
CA LYS A 142 3.49 -20.27 -4.12
C LYS A 142 2.12 -20.45 -4.77
N LYS A 143 2.04 -20.27 -6.08
CA LYS A 143 0.85 -20.63 -6.82
C LYS A 143 0.69 -22.14 -6.65
N SER A 144 -0.44 -22.57 -6.11
CA SER A 144 -0.88 -23.95 -6.30
C SER A 144 -1.27 -24.04 -7.77
N GLU A 145 -0.29 -24.37 -8.61
CA GLU A 145 -0.46 -24.49 -10.06
C GLU A 145 -0.98 -25.87 -10.46
N ASN A 146 -0.94 -26.83 -9.54
CA ASN A 146 -1.19 -28.23 -9.86
C ASN A 146 -2.43 -28.73 -9.13
N LEU A 147 -3.36 -29.26 -9.92
CA LEU A 147 -4.37 -30.20 -9.45
C LEU A 147 -3.65 -31.39 -8.84
N SER A 148 -4.22 -32.00 -7.80
CA SER A 148 -3.78 -33.33 -7.40
C SER A 148 -4.03 -34.34 -8.52
N ASP A 149 -3.28 -35.45 -8.53
CA ASP A 149 -3.45 -36.52 -9.53
C ASP A 149 -4.90 -37.01 -9.64
N GLY A 150 -5.62 -37.05 -8.51
CA GLY A 150 -7.04 -37.41 -8.46
C GLY A 150 -7.94 -36.38 -9.13
N GLU A 151 -7.72 -35.09 -8.86
CA GLU A 151 -8.48 -34.00 -9.49
C GLU A 151 -8.18 -33.90 -10.99
N GLN A 152 -6.95 -34.21 -11.41
CA GLN A 152 -6.57 -34.22 -12.82
C GLN A 152 -7.29 -35.34 -13.58
N LYS A 153 -7.30 -36.57 -13.03
CA LYS A 153 -8.07 -37.69 -13.59
C LYS A 153 -9.58 -37.39 -13.66
N ALA A 154 -10.15 -36.80 -12.59
CA ALA A 154 -11.55 -36.42 -12.58
C ALA A 154 -11.88 -35.36 -13.65
N ARG A 155 -10.98 -34.39 -13.85
CA ARG A 155 -11.12 -33.37 -14.88
C ARG A 155 -11.05 -33.96 -16.29
N GLU A 156 -10.15 -34.90 -16.54
CA GLU A 156 -10.05 -35.60 -17.82
C GLU A 156 -11.33 -36.38 -18.12
N ALA A 157 -11.86 -37.13 -17.14
CA ALA A 157 -13.13 -37.84 -17.28
C ALA A 157 -14.30 -36.89 -17.60
N LEU A 158 -14.36 -35.72 -16.96
CA LEU A 158 -15.39 -34.71 -17.24
C LEU A 158 -15.25 -34.12 -18.65
N LEU A 159 -14.03 -33.88 -19.12
CA LEU A 159 -13.79 -33.39 -20.49
C LEU A 159 -14.21 -34.43 -21.53
N ASP A 160 -13.94 -35.72 -21.28
CA ASP A 160 -14.36 -36.80 -22.18
C ASP A 160 -15.88 -36.99 -22.16
N PHE A 161 -16.53 -36.85 -21.00
CA PHE A 161 -17.98 -36.81 -20.93
C PHE A 161 -18.56 -35.64 -21.76
N ILE A 162 -17.98 -34.45 -21.66
CA ILE A 162 -18.42 -33.30 -22.47
C ILE A 162 -18.28 -33.56 -23.97
N LYS A 163 -17.16 -34.18 -24.39
CA LYS A 163 -16.92 -34.49 -25.81
C LYS A 163 -17.88 -35.55 -26.35
N THR A 164 -18.22 -36.55 -25.55
CA THR A 164 -19.00 -37.71 -25.99
C THR A 164 -20.51 -37.52 -25.82
N SER A 165 -20.93 -36.84 -24.76
CA SER A 165 -22.31 -36.88 -24.27
C SER A 165 -23.04 -35.54 -24.37
N ILE A 166 -22.33 -34.44 -24.65
CA ILE A 166 -22.92 -33.10 -24.78
C ILE A 166 -22.99 -32.66 -26.24
N LEU A 167 -24.08 -32.00 -26.62
CA LEU A 167 -24.27 -31.41 -27.95
C LEU A 167 -23.15 -30.42 -28.29
N GLN A 168 -22.68 -30.47 -29.54
CA GLN A 168 -21.50 -29.74 -30.02
C GLN A 168 -21.54 -28.23 -29.72
N GLU A 169 -22.71 -27.61 -29.86
CA GLU A 169 -22.93 -26.18 -29.63
C GLU A 169 -22.65 -25.74 -28.17
N PHE A 170 -22.77 -26.64 -27.19
CA PHE A 170 -22.53 -26.32 -25.78
C PHE A 170 -21.15 -26.73 -25.27
N ARG A 171 -20.42 -27.61 -25.97
CA ARG A 171 -19.14 -28.17 -25.51
C ARG A 171 -18.14 -27.10 -25.09
N LYS A 172 -17.92 -26.11 -25.96
CA LYS A 172 -16.96 -25.02 -25.73
C LYS A 172 -17.29 -24.20 -24.48
N LYS A 173 -18.58 -24.02 -24.15
CA LYS A 173 -19.02 -23.31 -22.94
C LYS A 173 -18.64 -24.10 -21.68
N PHE A 174 -18.84 -25.42 -21.69
CA PHE A 174 -18.53 -26.29 -20.54
C PHE A 174 -17.03 -26.55 -20.39
N GLU A 175 -16.31 -26.80 -21.49
CA GLU A 175 -14.84 -26.92 -21.49
C GLU A 175 -14.16 -25.67 -20.90
N ASN A 176 -14.65 -24.48 -21.27
CA ASN A 176 -14.13 -23.23 -20.72
C ASN A 176 -14.34 -23.09 -19.21
N LYS A 177 -15.41 -23.67 -18.65
CA LYS A 177 -15.65 -23.69 -17.20
C LYS A 177 -14.69 -24.64 -16.46
N LEU A 178 -14.19 -25.68 -17.15
CA LEU A 178 -13.22 -26.63 -16.60
C LEU A 178 -11.75 -26.19 -16.79
N LYS A 179 -11.49 -25.00 -17.34
CA LYS A 179 -10.13 -24.44 -17.39
C LYS A 179 -9.66 -24.14 -15.98
N PHE A 180 -8.64 -24.89 -15.52
CA PHE A 180 -7.99 -24.60 -14.26
C PHE A 180 -7.36 -23.21 -14.31
N LYS A 181 -7.73 -22.38 -13.34
CA LYS A 181 -7.04 -21.12 -13.06
C LYS A 181 -6.34 -21.31 -11.73
N ALA A 182 -5.04 -21.02 -11.68
CA ALA A 182 -4.29 -21.01 -10.43
C ALA A 182 -5.06 -20.19 -9.39
N LYS A 183 -5.32 -20.80 -8.22
CA LYS A 183 -6.03 -20.15 -7.14
C LYS A 183 -5.21 -18.94 -6.70
N ARG A 184 -5.78 -17.74 -6.87
CA ARG A 184 -5.18 -16.53 -6.30
C ARG A 184 -5.43 -16.53 -4.79
N PRO A 185 -4.44 -16.12 -3.98
CA PRO A 185 -4.61 -16.14 -2.55
C PRO A 185 -5.66 -15.11 -2.14
N VAL A 186 -6.57 -15.54 -1.27
CA VAL A 186 -7.65 -14.70 -0.73
C VAL A 186 -7.13 -13.78 0.37
N LEU A 187 -7.89 -12.75 0.74
CA LEU A 187 -7.49 -11.78 1.76
C LEU A 187 -7.07 -12.46 3.08
N ALA A 188 -7.80 -13.49 3.53
CA ALA A 188 -7.46 -14.23 4.73
C ALA A 188 -6.06 -14.90 4.65
N GLU A 189 -5.76 -15.57 3.53
CA GLU A 189 -4.47 -16.21 3.29
C GLU A 189 -3.34 -15.17 3.21
N ARG A 190 -3.64 -14.00 2.65
CA ARG A 190 -2.70 -12.88 2.58
C ARG A 190 -2.35 -12.32 3.94
N LEU A 191 -3.37 -11.99 4.74
CA LEU A 191 -3.20 -11.48 6.10
C LEU A 191 -2.50 -12.49 7.00
N LYS A 192 -2.86 -13.78 6.92
CA LYS A 192 -2.19 -14.85 7.67
C LYS A 192 -0.70 -14.89 7.35
N LYS A 193 -0.35 -14.92 6.07
CA LYS A 193 1.06 -14.93 5.64
C LYS A 193 1.80 -13.68 6.12
N LEU A 194 1.19 -12.50 6.03
CA LEU A 194 1.78 -11.26 6.54
C LEU A 194 1.99 -11.33 8.05
N PHE A 195 1.01 -11.79 8.83
CA PHE A 195 1.16 -11.82 10.28
C PHE A 195 2.19 -12.85 10.72
N ASP A 196 2.27 -13.99 10.03
CA ASP A 196 3.24 -15.04 10.35
C ASP A 196 4.68 -14.66 9.97
N SER A 197 4.87 -13.81 8.94
CA SER A 197 6.19 -13.39 8.45
C SER A 197 6.85 -12.25 9.25
N ILE A 198 6.16 -11.69 10.25
CA ILE A 198 6.73 -10.73 11.21
C ILE A 198 7.63 -11.50 12.18
N ASP A 199 8.79 -10.95 12.53
CA ASP A 199 9.69 -11.56 13.51
C ASP A 199 9.04 -11.63 14.90
N GLU A 200 9.40 -12.64 15.69
CA GLU A 200 8.74 -12.90 16.97
C GLU A 200 8.81 -11.72 17.95
N SER A 201 9.90 -10.95 17.95
CA SER A 201 10.06 -9.82 18.86
C SER A 201 9.04 -8.70 18.57
N ASN A 202 8.81 -8.39 17.30
CA ASN A 202 7.81 -7.41 16.88
C ASN A 202 6.39 -8.00 16.94
N LYS A 203 6.22 -9.30 16.68
CA LYS A 203 4.94 -10.01 16.75
C LYS A 203 4.33 -9.97 18.15
N VAL A 204 5.13 -10.25 19.19
CA VAL A 204 4.68 -10.18 20.59
C VAL A 204 4.18 -8.78 20.96
N LYS A 205 4.86 -7.73 20.47
CA LYS A 205 4.49 -6.33 20.76
C LYS A 205 3.22 -5.92 20.01
N LEU A 206 3.20 -6.10 18.69
CA LEU A 206 2.09 -5.71 17.81
C LEU A 206 0.78 -6.40 18.17
N PHE A 207 0.83 -7.71 18.46
CA PHE A 207 -0.36 -8.50 18.75
C PHE A 207 -0.62 -8.70 20.25
N SER A 208 0.02 -7.91 21.12
CA SER A 208 -0.15 -8.01 22.59
C SER A 208 -1.62 -7.92 23.05
N LYS A 209 -2.44 -7.10 22.36
CA LYS A 209 -3.88 -6.95 22.60
C LYS A 209 -4.75 -7.96 21.83
N TYR A 210 -4.17 -8.76 20.93
CA TYR A 210 -4.87 -9.65 20.02
C TYR A 210 -4.39 -11.09 20.21
N SER A 211 -4.92 -11.74 21.25
CA SER A 211 -4.59 -13.12 21.61
C SER A 211 -4.96 -14.14 20.52
N ASP A 212 -6.05 -13.90 19.79
CA ASP A 212 -6.50 -14.74 18.68
C ASP A 212 -6.34 -14.03 17.33
N ARG A 213 -5.23 -14.32 16.64
CA ARG A 213 -4.93 -13.78 15.31
C ARG A 213 -5.86 -14.33 14.23
N GLU A 214 -6.35 -15.55 14.37
CA GLU A 214 -7.25 -16.13 13.37
C GLU A 214 -8.63 -15.48 13.43
N LEU A 215 -9.12 -15.19 14.65
CA LEU A 215 -10.31 -14.38 14.85
C LEU A 215 -10.12 -12.97 14.27
N LEU A 216 -9.01 -12.30 14.55
CA LEU A 216 -8.71 -10.98 13.97
C LEU A 216 -8.79 -11.04 12.44
N ILE A 217 -8.15 -12.02 11.78
CA ILE A 217 -8.20 -12.16 10.32
C ILE A 217 -9.64 -12.32 9.81
N LYS A 218 -10.47 -13.14 10.48
CA LYS A 218 -11.89 -13.29 10.10
C LYS A 218 -12.63 -11.96 10.19
N LYS A 219 -12.46 -11.22 11.30
CA LYS A 219 -13.06 -9.89 11.51
C LYS A 219 -12.66 -8.93 10.37
N LEU A 220 -11.36 -8.84 10.05
CA LEU A 220 -10.87 -7.96 8.98
C LEU A 220 -11.46 -8.30 7.61
N VAL A 221 -11.58 -9.59 7.29
CA VAL A 221 -12.16 -10.05 6.02
C VAL A 221 -13.64 -9.68 5.93
N GLU A 222 -14.40 -9.94 6.99
CA GLU A 222 -15.83 -9.61 7.04
C GLU A 222 -16.08 -8.10 6.97
N THR A 223 -15.32 -7.30 7.74
CA THR A 223 -15.39 -5.83 7.68
C THR A 223 -15.11 -5.32 6.26
N ARG A 224 -14.01 -5.76 5.64
CA ARG A 224 -13.68 -5.33 4.27
C ARG A 224 -14.76 -5.75 3.28
N ASN A 225 -15.29 -6.96 3.39
CA ASN A 225 -16.31 -7.45 2.48
C ASN A 225 -17.63 -6.68 2.60
N TYR A 226 -18.08 -6.38 3.82
CA TYR A 226 -19.28 -5.57 4.05
C TYR A 226 -19.15 -4.18 3.43
N HIS A 227 -18.10 -3.45 3.76
CA HIS A 227 -17.90 -2.08 3.28
C HIS A 227 -17.60 -1.99 1.78
N THR A 228 -17.14 -3.08 1.14
CA THR A 228 -16.90 -3.11 -0.31
C THR A 228 -18.16 -3.43 -1.11
N HIS A 229 -19.00 -4.36 -0.64
CA HIS A 229 -20.13 -4.85 -1.43
C HIS A 229 -21.49 -4.27 -0.99
N GLY A 230 -21.56 -3.62 0.18
CA GLY A 230 -22.80 -3.06 0.70
C GLY A 230 -23.87 -4.11 1.03
N ASP A 231 -23.45 -5.35 1.25
CA ASP A 231 -24.33 -6.49 1.54
C ASP A 231 -25.00 -6.34 2.92
N SER A 232 -25.99 -7.18 3.22
CA SER A 232 -26.67 -7.12 4.54
C SER A 232 -25.75 -7.52 5.70
N LYS A 233 -25.80 -6.75 6.81
CA LYS A 233 -24.96 -6.96 8.01
C LYS A 233 -25.01 -8.38 8.59
N HIS A 234 -26.15 -9.07 8.51
CA HIS A 234 -26.31 -10.44 9.03
C HIS A 234 -25.40 -11.47 8.34
N LYS A 235 -24.89 -11.17 7.14
CA LYS A 235 -23.90 -12.02 6.44
C LYS A 235 -22.49 -11.91 7.04
N TYR A 236 -22.26 -10.92 7.89
CA TYR A 236 -20.94 -10.57 8.45
C TYR A 236 -21.01 -10.40 9.97
N PRO A 237 -21.34 -11.46 10.72
CA PRO A 237 -21.56 -11.40 12.16
C PRO A 237 -20.30 -11.03 12.98
N LEU A 238 -19.10 -11.18 12.41
CA LEU A 238 -17.83 -10.86 13.05
C LEU A 238 -17.26 -9.52 12.58
N MET A 239 -17.97 -8.75 11.75
CA MET A 239 -17.54 -7.42 11.35
C MET A 239 -17.27 -6.54 12.57
N ILE A 240 -16.18 -5.78 12.51
CA ILE A 240 -15.83 -4.78 13.53
C ILE A 240 -16.82 -3.62 13.42
N SER A 241 -17.68 -3.48 14.43
CA SER A 241 -18.67 -2.40 14.53
C SER A 241 -18.46 -1.50 15.75
N ASP A 242 -17.69 -1.96 16.75
CA ASP A 242 -17.35 -1.14 17.90
C ASP A 242 -16.31 -0.08 17.53
N PHE A 243 -16.54 1.16 17.97
CA PHE A 243 -15.71 2.30 17.62
C PHE A 243 -14.27 2.17 18.15
N ASN A 244 -14.11 1.71 19.40
CA ASN A 244 -12.79 1.57 20.00
C ASN A 244 -12.01 0.43 19.34
N GLU A 245 -12.67 -0.71 19.11
CA GLU A 245 -12.08 -1.83 18.37
C GLU A 245 -11.64 -1.40 16.97
N MET A 246 -12.45 -0.61 16.27
CA MET A 246 -12.14 -0.09 14.94
C MET A 246 -10.90 0.81 14.96
N TYR A 247 -10.82 1.72 15.95
CA TYR A 247 -9.69 2.63 16.11
C TYR A 247 -8.38 1.89 16.41
N GLU A 248 -8.40 1.00 17.42
CA GLU A 248 -7.23 0.20 17.80
C GLU A 248 -6.77 -0.72 16.67
N THR A 249 -7.73 -1.35 15.97
CA THR A 249 -7.41 -2.23 14.84
C THR A 249 -6.81 -1.43 13.69
N LYS A 250 -7.35 -0.25 13.36
CA LYS A 250 -6.76 0.63 12.34
C LYS A 250 -5.31 0.97 12.68
N LEU A 251 -5.03 1.37 13.92
CA LEU A 251 -3.66 1.66 14.36
C LEU A 251 -2.75 0.45 14.21
N LEU A 252 -3.18 -0.73 14.65
CA LEU A 252 -2.42 -1.97 14.47
C LEU A 252 -2.08 -2.22 12.99
N LEU A 253 -3.05 -2.13 12.08
CA LEU A 253 -2.81 -2.39 10.66
C LEU A 253 -1.87 -1.37 10.02
N GLN A 254 -1.96 -0.11 10.43
CA GLN A 254 -1.02 0.95 10.02
C GLN A 254 0.39 0.66 10.49
N GLU A 255 0.57 0.18 11.72
CA GLU A 255 1.89 -0.19 12.24
C GLU A 255 2.46 -1.45 11.57
N ILE A 256 1.63 -2.44 11.28
CA ILE A 256 2.05 -3.61 10.49
C ILE A 256 2.49 -3.18 9.09
N LEU A 257 1.74 -2.29 8.43
CA LEU A 257 2.11 -1.77 7.12
C LEU A 257 3.45 -1.02 7.17
N ARG A 258 3.66 -0.21 8.22
CA ARG A 258 4.90 0.53 8.42
C ARG A 258 6.10 -0.39 8.63
N PHE A 259 5.95 -1.42 9.45
CA PHE A 259 6.96 -2.47 9.61
C PHE A 259 7.40 -3.02 8.25
N TYR A 260 6.44 -3.29 7.37
CA TYR A 260 6.71 -3.80 6.04
C TYR A 260 7.38 -2.79 5.12
N ILE A 261 6.93 -1.54 5.10
CA ILE A 261 7.61 -0.48 4.32
C ILE A 261 9.06 -0.32 4.80
N TYR A 262 9.31 -0.30 6.11
CA TYR A 262 10.66 -0.19 6.65
C TYR A 262 11.54 -1.36 6.24
N LYS A 263 10.98 -2.57 6.23
CA LYS A 263 11.68 -3.76 5.73
C LYS A 263 12.08 -3.60 4.27
N GLU A 264 11.20 -3.09 3.41
CA GLU A 264 11.52 -2.85 1.99
C GLU A 264 12.58 -1.76 1.78
N LEU A 265 12.74 -0.87 2.75
CA LEU A 265 13.71 0.22 2.74
C LEU A 265 15.02 -0.12 3.48
N ASP A 266 15.20 -1.36 3.93
CA ASP A 266 16.32 -1.79 4.79
C ASP A 266 16.50 -0.94 6.06
N MET A 267 15.37 -0.55 6.65
CA MET A 267 15.30 0.20 7.89
C MET A 267 15.00 -0.74 9.06
N LYS A 268 15.66 -0.50 10.19
CA LYS A 268 15.33 -1.21 11.44
C LYS A 268 14.00 -0.70 11.97
N TYR A 269 13.02 -1.58 12.06
CA TYR A 269 11.79 -1.30 12.79
C TYR A 269 12.02 -1.47 14.29
N VAL A 270 11.78 -0.41 15.06
CA VAL A 270 11.82 -0.43 16.52
C VAL A 270 10.47 0.01 17.02
N TYR A 271 9.67 -0.94 17.50
CA TYR A 271 8.43 -0.62 18.21
C TYR A 271 8.77 -0.05 19.58
N GLU A 272 8.59 1.26 19.74
CA GLU A 272 8.66 1.99 21.01
C GLU A 272 7.23 2.12 21.54
N ASN A 273 6.95 1.59 22.75
CA ASN A 273 5.65 1.80 23.38
C ASN A 273 5.48 3.30 23.65
N SER A 274 4.57 3.95 22.92
CA SER A 274 4.05 5.28 23.27
C SER A 274 2.93 5.17 24.30
#